data_AF-A0A7S0SBR4-F1
#
_entry.id   AF-A0A7S0SBR4-F1
#
_cell.length_a   1.000
_cell.length_b   1.000
_cell.length_c   1.000
_cell.angle_alpha   90.00
_cell.angle_beta   90.00
_cell.angle_gamma   90.00
#
_symmetry.space_group_name_H-M   'P 1'
#
loop_
_entity.id
_entity.type
_entity.pdbx_description
1 polymer ?
#
loop_
_entity_poly.entity_id
_entity_poly.type
_entity_poly.pdbx_seq_one_letter_code
_entity_poly.pdbx_strand_id
1 'polypeptide(L)'
;GAGVRITGVEDLAALIASSVAELGLSAAGTGTETGDGHGRAMSLGLVTPAASWKYAVYKPKTKKGCAPEPPVWEQSWARFQQGGEAIEAIAMTPAGGRVIQPATVAGHVMEALTHGKPVDLGRLYSGQGAVDAVPRETEWERLEDAATAAAMDPQGDPANWRGDR
;
A
#
# COMPACT_ATOMS: atom_id res chain seq x y z
N GLY A 1 10.19 -31.98 18.74
CA GLY A 1 10.95 -31.01 17.94
C GLY A 1 12.00 -30.39 18.82
N ALA A 2 13.27 -30.47 18.45
CA ALA A 2 14.36 -29.84 19.19
C ALA A 2 14.47 -28.37 18.76
N GLY A 3 14.30 -27.44 19.69
CA GLY A 3 14.53 -26.02 19.44
C GLY A 3 16.03 -25.72 19.53
N VAL A 4 16.59 -25.10 18.49
CA VAL A 4 17.97 -24.61 18.48
C VAL A 4 18.04 -23.37 19.36
N ARG A 5 18.90 -23.38 20.38
CA ARG A 5 19.16 -22.21 21.23
C ARG A 5 20.45 -21.56 20.76
N ILE A 6 20.35 -20.30 20.35
CA ILE A 6 21.48 -19.51 19.86
C ILE A 6 21.93 -18.60 21.00
N THR A 7 23.21 -18.63 21.35
CA THR A 7 23.76 -17.94 22.53
C THR A 7 24.45 -16.62 22.22
N GLY A 8 24.64 -16.29 20.95
CA GLY A 8 25.28 -15.04 20.51
C GLY A 8 24.79 -14.59 19.13
N VAL A 9 25.06 -13.32 18.81
CA VAL A 9 24.68 -12.71 17.51
C VAL A 9 25.50 -13.33 16.37
N GLU A 10 26.72 -13.74 16.67
CA GLU A 10 27.68 -14.38 15.77
C GLU A 10 27.19 -15.77 15.36
N ASP A 11 26.65 -16.54 16.30
CA ASP A 11 26.06 -17.86 16.05
C ASP A 11 24.80 -17.75 15.17
N LEU A 12 24.00 -16.70 15.36
CA LEU A 12 22.84 -16.41 14.50
C LEU A 12 23.29 -16.05 13.09
N ALA A 13 24.32 -15.20 12.96
CA ALA A 13 24.86 -14.79 11.67
C ALA A 13 25.43 -15.99 10.91
N ALA A 14 26.13 -16.89 11.59
CA ALA A 14 26.64 -18.13 11.01
C ALA A 14 25.51 -19.05 10.53
N LEU A 15 24.43 -19.19 11.33
CA LEU A 15 23.27 -20.00 10.98
C LEU A 15 22.50 -19.44 9.77
N ILE A 16 22.34 -18.12 9.71
CA ILE A 16 21.74 -17.44 8.54
C ILE A 16 22.61 -17.67 7.30
N ALA A 17 23.93 -17.51 7.42
CA ALA A 17 24.86 -17.74 6.31
C ALA A 17 24.81 -19.19 5.80
N SER A 18 24.75 -20.18 6.71
CA SER A 18 24.60 -21.58 6.32
C SER A 18 23.26 -21.85 5.64
N SER A 19 22.16 -21.28 6.15
CA SER A 19 20.84 -21.46 5.53
C SER A 19 20.73 -20.78 4.17
N VAL A 20 21.35 -19.62 3.97
CA VAL A 20 21.41 -18.93 2.67
C VAL A 20 22.18 -19.76 1.63
N ALA A 21 23.23 -20.48 2.06
CA ALA A 21 23.98 -21.39 1.21
C ALA A 21 23.19 -22.68 0.91
N GLU A 22 22.59 -23.33 1.92
CA GLU A 22 21.79 -24.55 1.75
C GLU A 22 20.57 -24.34 0.86
N LEU A 23 19.91 -23.18 0.97
CA LEU A 23 18.73 -22.83 0.19
C LEU A 23 19.08 -22.26 -1.20
N GLY A 24 20.37 -22.18 -1.57
CA GLY A 24 20.79 -21.69 -2.88
C GLY A 24 20.52 -20.19 -3.11
N LEU A 25 20.24 -19.43 -2.05
CA LEU A 25 19.94 -17.99 -2.10
C LEU A 25 21.18 -17.12 -2.41
N SER A 26 22.36 -17.73 -2.53
CA SER A 26 23.63 -17.04 -2.83
C SER A 26 23.87 -16.79 -4.33
N ALA A 27 23.00 -17.27 -5.22
CA ALA A 27 23.08 -16.95 -6.63
C ALA A 27 22.26 -15.68 -6.92
N ALA A 28 22.93 -14.54 -6.92
CA ALA A 28 22.46 -13.37 -7.67
C ALA A 28 22.14 -13.84 -9.09
N GLY A 29 20.86 -13.85 -9.44
CA GLY A 29 20.39 -14.32 -10.72
C GLY A 29 20.91 -13.45 -11.86
N THR A 30 22.02 -13.85 -12.48
CA THR A 30 22.28 -13.56 -13.89
C THR A 30 21.38 -14.46 -14.73
N GLY A 31 20.08 -14.17 -14.69
CA GLY A 31 19.15 -14.65 -15.70
C GLY A 31 19.49 -13.95 -17.01
N THR A 32 20.13 -14.67 -17.91
CA THR A 32 20.21 -14.26 -19.32
C THR A 32 18.85 -14.60 -19.93
N GLU A 33 17.89 -13.69 -19.83
CA GLU A 33 16.62 -13.82 -20.54
C GLU A 33 16.83 -13.38 -21.99
N THR A 34 17.03 -14.39 -22.85
CA THR A 34 16.70 -14.33 -24.28
C THR A 34 15.27 -13.83 -24.43
N GLY A 35 15.10 -12.76 -25.20
CA GLY A 35 13.92 -11.90 -25.16
C GLY A 35 12.59 -12.57 -25.50
N ASP A 36 11.55 -12.07 -24.82
CA ASP A 36 10.16 -11.99 -25.30
C ASP A 36 9.37 -11.07 -24.34
N GLY A 37 8.78 -9.99 -24.84
CA GLY A 37 7.56 -9.36 -24.27
C GLY A 37 7.46 -8.95 -22.79
N HIS A 38 8.53 -8.90 -21.99
CA HIS A 38 8.45 -8.56 -20.58
C HIS A 38 8.58 -7.04 -20.37
N GLY A 39 7.47 -6.36 -20.07
CA GLY A 39 7.45 -4.93 -19.72
C GLY A 39 8.35 -4.58 -18.53
N ARG A 40 8.61 -3.28 -18.34
CA ARG A 40 9.52 -2.78 -17.29
C ARG A 40 8.99 -3.15 -15.90
N ALA A 41 9.93 -3.47 -14.99
CA ALA A 41 9.62 -3.61 -13.58
C ALA A 41 9.22 -2.24 -12.99
N MET A 42 8.12 -2.22 -12.24
CA MET A 42 7.58 -1.01 -11.62
C MET A 42 7.89 -1.02 -10.12
N SER A 43 7.97 0.16 -9.51
CA SER A 43 8.21 0.33 -8.07
C SER A 43 7.19 1.27 -7.45
N LEU A 44 6.83 1.01 -6.19
CA LEU A 44 6.02 1.93 -5.41
C LEU A 44 6.85 3.13 -4.95
N GLY A 45 6.22 4.30 -4.88
CA GLY A 45 6.85 5.53 -4.42
C GLY A 45 5.82 6.56 -3.98
N LEU A 46 6.23 7.82 -3.93
CA LEU A 46 5.33 8.93 -3.64
C LEU A 46 4.40 9.20 -4.82
N VAL A 47 3.10 8.97 -4.62
CA VAL A 47 2.06 9.31 -5.58
C VAL A 47 1.43 10.64 -5.18
N THR A 48 1.46 11.61 -6.09
CA THR A 48 0.79 12.91 -5.92
C THR A 48 -0.26 13.05 -7.01
N PRO A 49 -1.56 12.88 -6.69
CA PRO A 49 -2.62 13.04 -7.68
C PRO A 49 -2.66 14.48 -8.21
N ALA A 50 -2.91 14.64 -9.52
CA ALA A 50 -3.05 15.97 -10.12
C ALA A 50 -4.33 16.69 -9.67
N ALA A 51 -5.39 15.94 -9.37
CA ALA A 51 -6.67 16.46 -8.91
C ALA A 51 -7.39 15.43 -8.02
N SER A 52 -8.33 15.90 -7.20
CA SER A 52 -9.30 15.03 -6.52
C SER A 52 -10.29 14.45 -7.51
N TRP A 53 -10.80 13.25 -7.24
CA TRP A 53 -11.87 12.66 -8.03
C TRP A 53 -13.13 13.53 -7.96
N LYS A 54 -13.80 13.71 -9.09
CA LYS A 54 -14.98 14.58 -9.22
C LYS A 54 -16.11 14.18 -8.27
N TYR A 55 -16.26 12.88 -7.99
CA TYR A 55 -17.33 12.33 -7.18
C TYR A 55 -16.87 11.84 -5.79
N ALA A 56 -15.66 12.19 -5.35
CA ALA A 56 -15.21 11.88 -4.00
C ALA A 56 -16.02 12.66 -2.95
N VAL A 57 -16.59 11.95 -1.97
CA VAL A 57 -17.49 12.56 -0.99
C VAL A 57 -16.76 12.88 0.31
N TYR A 58 -16.51 14.15 0.56
CA TYR A 58 -15.88 14.61 1.80
C TYR A 58 -16.93 14.81 2.91
N LYS A 59 -16.82 14.05 4.01
CA LYS A 59 -17.78 14.10 5.14
C LYS A 59 -17.11 14.49 6.46
N PRO A 60 -17.01 15.79 6.79
CA PRO A 60 -16.50 16.25 8.07
C PRO A 60 -17.34 15.72 9.24
N LYS A 61 -16.70 15.55 10.40
CA LYS A 61 -17.41 15.27 11.65
C LYS A 61 -17.92 16.58 12.22
N THR A 62 -19.24 16.74 12.24
CA THR A 62 -19.89 17.89 12.87
C THR A 62 -20.48 17.49 14.22
N LYS A 63 -20.05 18.16 15.28
CA LYS A 63 -20.68 18.08 16.61
C LYS A 63 -21.34 19.42 16.92
N LYS A 64 -22.57 19.39 17.43
CA LYS A 64 -23.34 20.61 17.73
C LYS A 64 -22.56 21.53 18.68
N GLY A 65 -22.27 22.75 18.25
CA GLY A 65 -21.53 23.75 19.03
C GLY A 65 -20.00 23.61 19.01
N CYS A 66 -19.43 22.74 18.18
CA CYS A 66 -17.98 22.62 17.98
C CYS A 66 -17.61 22.93 16.53
N ALA A 67 -16.34 23.31 16.32
CA ALA A 67 -15.79 23.43 14.97
C ALA A 67 -15.87 22.08 14.24
N PRO A 68 -16.13 22.06 12.92
CA PRO A 68 -16.08 20.83 12.13
C PRO A 68 -14.70 20.20 12.21
N GLU A 69 -14.64 18.91 12.53
CA GLU A 69 -13.41 18.14 12.52
C GLU A 69 -13.24 17.40 11.19
N PRO A 70 -12.00 17.19 10.71
CA PRO A 70 -11.76 16.40 9.51
C PRO A 70 -12.25 14.96 9.66
N PRO A 71 -12.60 14.27 8.56
CA PRO A 71 -12.93 12.85 8.56
C PRO A 71 -11.84 11.98 9.20
N VAL A 72 -12.22 10.78 9.66
CA VAL A 72 -11.25 9.85 10.28
C VAL A 72 -10.09 9.53 9.33
N TRP A 73 -10.39 9.33 8.06
CA TRP A 73 -9.38 8.96 7.09
C TRP A 73 -8.30 10.04 6.96
N GLU A 74 -8.69 11.32 7.01
CA GLU A 74 -7.76 12.45 6.87
C GLU A 74 -6.89 12.61 8.11
N GLN A 75 -7.45 12.32 9.30
CA GLN A 75 -6.68 12.29 10.54
C GLN A 75 -5.61 11.18 10.50
N SER A 76 -5.98 9.98 10.07
CA SER A 76 -5.03 8.87 9.88
C SER A 76 -3.97 9.21 8.84
N TRP A 77 -4.37 9.78 7.70
CA TRP A 77 -3.46 10.21 6.64
C TRP A 77 -2.50 11.29 7.11
N ALA A 78 -2.96 12.31 7.84
CA ALA A 78 -2.11 13.39 8.34
C ALA A 78 -1.01 12.84 9.26
N ARG A 79 -1.35 11.93 10.17
CA ARG A 79 -0.38 11.28 11.05
C ARG A 79 0.62 10.41 10.29
N PHE A 80 0.16 9.68 9.28
CA PHE A 80 1.03 8.88 8.43
C PHE A 80 1.95 9.76 7.58
N GLN A 81 1.41 10.61 6.71
CA GLN A 81 2.14 11.34 5.68
C GLN A 81 2.89 12.57 6.22
N GLN A 82 2.30 13.33 7.15
CA GLN A 82 2.90 14.54 7.71
C GLN A 82 3.62 14.25 9.03
N GLY A 83 3.04 13.38 9.86
CA GLY A 83 3.60 12.99 11.16
C GLY A 83 4.69 11.92 11.07
N GLY A 84 4.81 11.20 9.94
CA GLY A 84 5.81 10.14 9.79
C GLY A 84 5.54 8.92 10.69
N GLU A 85 4.33 8.77 11.23
CA GLU A 85 3.96 7.64 12.09
C GLU A 85 3.71 6.36 11.29
N ALA A 86 4.12 5.21 11.83
CA ALA A 86 3.83 3.88 11.25
C ALA A 86 2.34 3.53 11.39
N ILE A 87 1.81 2.72 10.47
CA ILE A 87 0.37 2.37 10.43
C ILE A 87 -0.07 1.61 11.68
N GLU A 88 0.81 0.81 12.27
CA GLU A 88 0.58 0.06 13.51
C GLU A 88 0.42 1.00 14.70
N ALA A 89 1.25 2.05 14.76
CA ALA A 89 1.16 3.05 15.83
C ALA A 89 -0.15 3.83 15.75
N ILE A 90 -0.52 4.28 14.54
CA ILE A 90 -1.79 4.99 14.31
C ILE A 90 -2.98 4.10 14.67
N ALA A 91 -2.91 2.81 14.35
CA ALA A 91 -3.95 1.83 14.65
C ALA A 91 -4.16 1.62 16.16
N MET A 92 -3.08 1.67 16.95
CA MET A 92 -3.10 1.52 18.41
C MET A 92 -3.57 2.78 19.14
N THR A 93 -3.33 3.97 18.60
CA THR A 93 -3.78 5.24 19.19
C THR A 93 -4.67 6.06 18.26
N PRO A 94 -5.84 5.58 17.80
CA PRO A 94 -6.70 6.37 16.92
C PRO A 94 -7.31 7.55 17.66
N ALA A 95 -7.58 8.65 16.95
CA ALA A 95 -8.18 9.86 17.54
C ALA A 95 -9.56 9.61 18.21
N GLY A 96 -10.29 8.57 17.77
CA GLY A 96 -11.55 8.15 18.36
C GLY A 96 -11.42 7.27 19.61
N GLY A 97 -10.20 7.00 20.09
CA GLY A 97 -9.90 6.25 21.32
C GLY A 97 -10.07 4.72 21.23
N ARG A 98 -10.78 4.20 20.22
CA ARG A 98 -10.91 2.76 19.98
C ARG A 98 -9.84 2.28 18.99
N VAL A 99 -9.06 1.29 19.40
CA VAL A 99 -8.07 0.60 18.54
C VAL A 99 -8.73 0.06 17.28
N ILE A 100 -8.06 0.25 16.14
CA ILE A 100 -8.49 -0.24 14.83
C ILE A 100 -7.43 -1.17 14.25
N GLN A 101 -7.72 -1.83 13.12
CA GLN A 101 -6.74 -2.67 12.44
C GLN A 101 -5.77 -1.82 11.62
N PRO A 102 -4.48 -2.21 11.50
CA PRO A 102 -3.53 -1.54 10.60
C PRO A 102 -4.04 -1.49 9.14
N ALA A 103 -4.74 -2.53 8.69
CA ALA A 103 -5.39 -2.55 7.38
C ALA A 103 -6.45 -1.44 7.21
N THR A 104 -7.16 -1.07 8.28
CA THR A 104 -8.10 0.07 8.27
C THR A 104 -7.35 1.38 8.10
N VAL A 105 -6.20 1.55 8.77
CA VAL A 105 -5.34 2.72 8.58
C VAL A 105 -4.80 2.77 7.16
N ALA A 106 -4.37 1.65 6.59
CA ALA A 106 -3.95 1.58 5.18
C ALA A 106 -5.09 2.01 4.24
N GLY A 107 -6.33 1.55 4.48
CA GLY A 107 -7.51 1.98 3.74
C GLY A 107 -7.75 3.50 3.83
N HIS A 108 -7.65 4.08 5.03
CA HIS A 108 -7.74 5.53 5.23
C HIS A 108 -6.67 6.31 4.47
N VAL A 109 -5.43 5.82 4.47
CA VAL A 109 -4.31 6.44 3.75
C VAL A 109 -4.57 6.38 2.24
N MET A 110 -5.06 5.25 1.72
CA MET A 110 -5.42 5.11 0.30
C MET A 110 -6.61 5.99 -0.10
N GLU A 111 -7.59 6.20 0.77
CA GLU A 111 -8.73 7.12 0.53
C GLU A 111 -8.24 8.55 0.25
N ALA A 112 -7.11 8.97 0.83
CA ALA A 112 -6.54 10.28 0.61
C ALA A 112 -6.19 10.55 -0.87
N LEU A 113 -5.81 9.52 -1.65
CA LEU A 113 -5.53 9.64 -3.08
C LEU A 113 -6.77 10.10 -3.86
N THR A 114 -7.94 9.59 -3.51
CA THR A 114 -9.22 9.98 -4.14
C THR A 114 -9.57 11.45 -3.89
N HIS A 115 -9.05 12.01 -2.79
CA HIS A 115 -9.21 13.41 -2.41
C HIS A 115 -8.04 14.30 -2.85
N GLY A 116 -7.17 13.82 -3.74
CA GLY A 116 -6.09 14.60 -4.31
C GLY A 116 -4.90 14.81 -3.37
N LYS A 117 -4.80 14.04 -2.29
CA LYS A 117 -3.71 14.15 -1.31
C LYS A 117 -2.59 13.15 -1.64
N PRO A 118 -1.31 13.54 -1.45
CA PRO A 118 -0.19 12.67 -1.77
C PRO A 118 -0.06 11.53 -0.76
N VAL A 119 0.40 10.37 -1.23
CA VAL A 119 0.65 9.18 -0.41
C VAL A 119 1.96 8.52 -0.82
N ASP A 120 2.81 8.24 0.16
CA ASP A 120 4.00 7.41 -0.05
C ASP A 120 3.64 5.92 0.03
N LEU A 121 3.43 5.31 -1.15
CA LEU A 121 3.10 3.89 -1.27
C LEU A 121 4.28 2.99 -0.95
N GLY A 122 5.51 3.46 -1.23
CA GLY A 122 6.72 2.71 -0.89
C GLY A 122 6.82 2.51 0.62
N ARG A 123 6.55 3.57 1.39
CA ARG A 123 6.50 3.50 2.86
C ARG A 123 5.29 2.75 3.38
N LEU A 124 4.12 2.88 2.74
CA LEU A 124 2.91 2.17 3.17
C LEU A 124 3.10 0.65 3.10
N TYR A 125 3.85 0.16 2.11
CA TYR A 125 4.07 -1.25 1.85
C TYR A 125 5.50 -1.74 2.14
N SER A 126 6.35 -0.95 2.82
CA SER A 126 7.78 -1.24 3.01
C SER A 126 8.09 -2.53 3.79
N GLY A 127 7.08 -3.16 4.41
CA GLY A 127 7.19 -4.45 5.11
C GLY A 127 6.57 -5.64 4.38
N GLN A 128 5.89 -5.43 3.25
CA GLN A 128 5.34 -6.52 2.44
C GLN A 128 6.43 -6.99 1.49
N GLY A 129 7.31 -7.85 2.00
CA GLY A 129 8.44 -8.40 1.26
C GLY A 129 7.99 -9.20 0.04
N ALA A 130 7.83 -8.54 -1.10
CA ALA A 130 8.00 -9.09 -2.44
C ALA A 130 7.92 -7.93 -3.43
N VAL A 131 9.04 -7.62 -4.07
CA VAL A 131 9.09 -6.74 -5.26
C VAL A 131 8.21 -7.31 -6.39
N ASP A 132 7.91 -8.62 -6.34
CA ASP A 132 7.01 -9.33 -7.25
C ASP A 132 5.51 -9.04 -7.04
N ALA A 133 5.13 -8.28 -6.00
CA ALA A 133 3.73 -7.90 -5.77
C ALA A 133 3.30 -6.66 -6.57
N VAL A 134 4.25 -5.90 -7.14
CA VAL A 134 3.95 -4.73 -7.96
C VAL A 134 3.81 -5.18 -9.42
N PRO A 135 2.65 -4.98 -10.07
CA PRO A 135 2.49 -5.37 -11.45
C PRO A 135 3.52 -4.67 -12.35
N ARG A 136 4.02 -5.39 -13.34
CA ARG A 136 4.89 -4.86 -14.40
C ARG A 136 4.12 -3.89 -15.29
N GLU A 137 4.85 -3.08 -16.05
CA GLU A 137 4.27 -2.14 -17.01
C GLU A 137 3.25 -2.80 -17.96
N THR A 138 3.61 -3.93 -18.57
CA THR A 138 2.70 -4.67 -19.47
C THR A 138 1.47 -5.25 -18.76
N GLU A 139 1.54 -5.48 -17.46
CA GLU A 139 0.39 -5.94 -16.68
C GLU A 139 -0.53 -4.77 -16.34
N TRP A 140 0.02 -3.58 -16.08
CA TRP A 140 -0.74 -2.34 -15.95
C TRP A 140 -1.47 -1.98 -17.23
N GLU A 141 -0.80 -2.04 -18.38
CA GLU A 141 -1.42 -1.80 -19.69
C GLU A 141 -2.61 -2.74 -19.92
N ARG A 142 -2.46 -4.04 -19.60
CA ARG A 142 -3.56 -5.01 -19.72
C ARG A 142 -4.74 -4.70 -18.79
N LEU A 143 -4.47 -4.18 -17.59
CA LEU A 143 -5.52 -3.75 -16.67
C LEU A 143 -6.26 -2.52 -17.22
N GLU A 144 -5.56 -1.58 -17.83
CA GLU A 144 -6.15 -0.40 -18.49
C GLU A 144 -6.99 -0.79 -19.71
N ASP A 145 -6.50 -1.70 -20.54
CA ASP A 145 -7.23 -2.26 -21.68
C ASP A 145 -8.51 -2.97 -21.22
N ALA A 146 -8.41 -3.79 -20.17
CA ALA A 146 -9.55 -4.51 -19.61
C ALA A 146 -10.59 -3.54 -18.99
N ALA A 147 -10.15 -2.51 -18.28
CA ALA A 147 -11.02 -1.48 -17.73
C ALA A 147 -11.75 -0.71 -18.84
N THR A 148 -11.03 -0.37 -19.91
CA THR A 148 -11.60 0.30 -21.09
C THR A 148 -12.64 -0.59 -21.79
N ALA A 149 -12.32 -1.86 -22.02
CA ALA A 149 -13.23 -2.83 -22.63
C ALA A 149 -14.49 -3.07 -21.79
N ALA A 150 -14.36 -3.03 -20.46
CA ALA A 150 -15.46 -3.17 -19.51
C ALA A 150 -16.25 -1.86 -19.30
N ALA A 151 -15.87 -0.75 -19.97
CA ALA A 151 -16.41 0.59 -19.73
C ALA A 151 -16.39 1.00 -18.23
N MET A 152 -15.35 0.57 -17.52
CA MET A 152 -15.19 0.79 -16.10
C MET A 152 -14.33 2.02 -15.85
N ASP A 153 -14.96 3.12 -15.45
CA ASP A 153 -14.25 4.32 -14.99
C ASP A 153 -14.28 4.40 -13.45
N PRO A 154 -13.15 4.16 -12.76
CA PRO A 154 -13.10 4.24 -11.30
C PRO A 154 -13.33 5.66 -10.76
N GLN A 155 -13.15 6.70 -11.58
CA GLN A 155 -13.42 8.10 -11.23
C GLN A 155 -14.80 8.58 -11.71
N GLY A 156 -15.54 7.72 -12.41
CA GLY A 156 -16.82 8.01 -13.01
C GLY A 156 -17.92 8.26 -11.97
N ASP A 157 -19.08 8.71 -12.45
CA ASP A 157 -20.24 8.91 -11.59
C ASP A 157 -20.70 7.56 -11.00
N PRO A 158 -20.71 7.39 -9.66
CA PRO A 158 -21.17 6.15 -9.05
C PRO A 158 -22.62 5.80 -9.42
N ALA A 159 -23.46 6.79 -9.77
CA ALA A 159 -24.84 6.57 -10.20
C ALA A 159 -24.94 5.90 -11.59
N ASN A 160 -23.88 5.98 -12.39
CA ASN A 160 -23.81 5.36 -13.71
C ASN A 160 -23.27 3.93 -13.67
N TRP A 161 -22.90 3.42 -12.49
CA TRP A 161 -22.48 2.03 -12.32
C TRP A 161 -23.62 1.07 -12.68
N ARG A 162 -23.50 0.42 -13.83
CA ARG A 162 -24.38 -0.65 -14.29
C ARG A 162 -23.89 -1.95 -13.68
N GLY A 163 -24.08 -2.12 -12.37
CA GLY A 163 -23.92 -3.43 -11.76
C GLY A 163 -24.98 -4.35 -12.37
N ASP A 164 -24.56 -5.33 -13.17
CA ASP A 164 -25.45 -6.36 -13.71
C ASP A 164 -26.30 -6.93 -12.56
N ARG A 165 -27.62 -6.90 -12.76
CA ARG A 165 -28.62 -7.44 -11.86
C ARG A 165 -29.14 -8.75 -12.46
#